data_AF-A0A970MX79-F1
#
_entry.id   AF-A0A970MX79-F1
#
_cell.length_a   1.000
_cell.length_b   1.000
_cell.length_c   1.000
_cell.angle_alpha   90.00
_cell.angle_beta   90.00
_cell.angle_gamma   90.00
#
_symmetry.space_group_name_H-M   'P 1'
#
loop_
_entity.id
_entity.type
_entity.pdbx_description
1 polymer ?
#
loop_
_entity_poly.entity_id
_entity_poly.type
_entity_poly.pdbx_seq_one_letter_code
_entity_poly.pdbx_strand_id
1 'polypeptide(L)'
;HRLVTLSHLQHDDQLNHVPQEMVKDLRLEIRSGGNWQPWRGIVENYQRFLKIDVGAEVDGVKVIFDSTWGAEKVRVFAFYME
;
A
#
# COMPACT_ATOMS: atom_id res chain seq x y z
N HIS A 1 25.01 -17.26 18.28
CA HIS A 1 23.88 -16.46 17.77
C HIS A 1 24.13 -16.07 16.33
N ARG A 2 23.19 -16.31 15.41
CA ARG A 2 23.27 -15.81 14.03
C ARG A 2 22.14 -14.79 13.83
N LEU A 3 22.52 -13.53 13.66
CA LEU A 3 21.59 -12.48 13.26
C LEU A 3 21.35 -12.63 11.76
N VAL A 4 20.10 -12.76 11.34
CA VAL A 4 19.72 -12.62 9.94
C VAL A 4 19.07 -11.26 9.81
N THR A 5 19.83 -10.28 9.31
CA THR A 5 19.32 -8.96 8.95
C THR A 5 19.09 -8.94 7.45
N LEU A 6 17.84 -8.74 7.03
CA LEU A 6 17.50 -8.45 5.64
C LEU A 6 17.70 -6.96 5.37
N SER A 7 18.95 -6.48 5.46
CA SER A 7 19.32 -5.15 5.00
C SER A 7 19.99 -5.30 3.64
N HIS A 8 19.36 -4.75 2.60
CA HIS A 8 20.04 -4.46 1.33
C HIS A 8 21.07 -3.34 1.57
N LEU A 9 22.13 -3.59 2.33
CA LEU A 9 23.28 -2.68 2.39
C LEU A 9 24.07 -2.85 1.08
N GLN A 10 23.47 -2.39 -0.01
CA GLN A 10 24.16 -2.06 -1.25
C GLN A 10 24.46 -0.56 -1.19
N HIS A 11 25.74 -0.25 -1.02
CA HIS A 11 26.44 0.98 -1.39
C HIS A 11 25.61 2.28 -1.48
N ASP A 12 25.66 3.05 -0.39
CA ASP A 12 25.50 4.51 -0.24
C ASP A 12 24.26 5.25 -0.84
N ASP A 13 23.69 6.14 -0.01
CA ASP A 13 22.62 7.15 -0.25
C ASP A 13 21.13 6.76 -0.12
N GLN A 14 20.75 5.51 0.15
CA GLN A 14 19.32 5.14 0.26
C GLN A 14 18.69 5.26 1.66
N LEU A 15 19.38 5.85 2.65
CA LEU A 15 18.89 5.87 4.04
C LEU A 15 17.81 6.93 4.33
N ASN A 16 17.64 7.94 3.47
CA ASN A 16 16.72 9.07 3.71
C ASN A 16 15.59 9.22 2.66
N HIS A 17 15.45 8.28 1.72
CA HIS A 17 14.49 8.40 0.63
C HIS A 17 13.47 7.26 0.63
N VAL A 18 12.23 7.60 0.32
CA VAL A 18 11.17 6.61 0.14
C VAL A 18 11.49 5.78 -1.11
N PRO A 19 11.43 4.44 -1.03
CA PRO A 19 11.58 3.59 -2.21
C PRO A 19 10.60 4.00 -3.32
N GLN A 20 11.09 4.09 -4.54
CA GLN A 20 10.30 4.58 -5.69
C GLN A 20 9.09 3.70 -5.99
N GLU A 21 9.19 2.40 -5.71
CA GLU A 21 8.13 1.41 -5.90
C GLU A 21 7.02 1.46 -4.84
N MET A 22 7.19 2.24 -3.77
CA MET A 22 6.13 2.43 -2.78
C MET A 22 4.96 3.21 -3.39
N VAL A 23 3.75 2.72 -3.12
CA VAL A 23 2.50 3.41 -3.45
C VAL A 23 2.46 4.73 -2.71
N LYS A 24 2.32 5.81 -3.48
CA LYS A 24 2.20 7.18 -2.96
C LYS A 24 0.73 7.51 -2.76
N ASP A 25 -0.07 7.45 -3.82
CA ASP A 25 -1.50 7.75 -3.76
C ASP A 25 -2.32 6.51 -4.13
N LEU A 26 -3.38 6.25 -3.36
CA LEU A 26 -4.31 5.15 -3.60
C LEU A 26 -5.74 5.52 -3.20
N ARG A 27 -6.70 4.82 -3.80
CA ARG A 27 -8.11 4.88 -3.46
C ARG A 27 -8.64 3.50 -3.10
N LEU A 28 -9.59 3.50 -2.17
CA LEU A 28 -10.36 2.34 -1.79
C LEU A 28 -11.82 2.54 -2.19
N GLU A 29 -12.36 1.53 -2.83
CA GLU A 29 -13.80 1.38 -3.02
C GLU A 29 -14.27 0.20 -2.17
N ILE A 30 -15.49 0.33 -1.64
CA ILE A 30 -16.18 -0.77 -0.97
C ILE A 30 -17.38 -1.19 -1.79
N ARG A 31 -17.73 -2.47 -1.70
CA ARG A 31 -18.96 -3.00 -2.26
C ARG A 31 -20.00 -3.14 -1.15
N SER A 32 -21.17 -2.55 -1.35
CA SER A 32 -22.30 -2.71 -0.44
C SER A 32 -23.60 -2.71 -1.24
N GLY A 33 -24.50 -3.64 -0.93
CA GLY A 33 -25.74 -3.80 -1.68
C GLY A 33 -25.49 -4.10 -3.16
N GLY A 34 -24.40 -4.82 -3.46
CA GLY A 34 -24.01 -5.21 -4.81
C GLY A 34 -23.31 -4.14 -5.65
N ASN A 35 -23.23 -2.89 -5.20
CA ASN A 35 -22.62 -1.78 -5.95
C ASN A 35 -21.26 -1.37 -5.36
N TRP A 36 -20.32 -1.00 -6.24
CA TRP A 36 -19.06 -0.39 -5.84
C TRP A 36 -19.24 1.11 -5.63
N GLN A 37 -18.70 1.63 -4.53
CA GLN A 37 -18.70 3.05 -4.24
C GLN A 37 -17.33 3.52 -3.72
N PRO A 38 -16.90 4.74 -4.07
CA PRO A 38 -15.72 5.35 -3.46
C PRO A 38 -15.88 5.41 -1.95
N TRP A 39 -14.82 5.08 -1.23
CA TRP A 39 -14.86 5.07 0.24
C TRP A 39 -13.75 5.91 0.86
N ARG A 40 -12.49 5.73 0.43
CA ARG A 40 -11.37 6.46 1.03
C ARG A 40 -10.26 6.72 0.01
N GLY A 41 -9.65 7.90 0.09
CA GLY A 41 -8.39 8.23 -0.57
C GLY A 41 -7.26 8.33 0.45
N ILE A 42 -6.07 7.86 0.07
CA ILE A 42 -4.82 8.08 0.80
C ILE A 42 -3.87 8.75 -0.19
N VAL A 43 -3.30 9.88 0.23
CA VAL A 43 -2.32 10.63 -0.56
C VAL A 43 -1.00 10.69 0.19
N GLU A 44 0.09 10.74 -0.55
CA GLU A 44 1.45 10.86 -0.02
C GLU A 44 1.77 9.83 1.07
N ASN A 45 1.51 8.55 0.78
CA ASN A 45 1.77 7.46 1.71
C ASN A 45 3.28 7.14 1.84
N TYR A 46 3.78 7.19 3.07
CA TYR A 46 5.17 6.83 3.42
C TYR A 46 5.29 5.45 4.09
N GLN A 47 4.19 4.69 4.21
CA GLN A 47 4.16 3.38 4.87
C GLN A 47 4.12 2.25 3.84
N ARG A 48 5.00 1.24 3.99
CA ARG A 48 4.97 0.03 3.13
C ARG A 48 3.77 -0.86 3.42
N PHE A 49 3.36 -0.91 4.68
CA PHE A 49 2.26 -1.75 5.15
C PHE A 49 1.16 -0.86 5.74
N LEU A 50 0.05 -0.76 5.00
CA LEU A 50 -1.13 -0.01 5.40
C LEU A 50 -2.12 -0.95 6.09
N LYS A 51 -2.58 -0.55 7.27
CA LYS A 51 -3.74 -1.14 7.94
C LYS A 51 -4.87 -0.13 7.91
N ILE A 52 -6.03 -0.55 7.41
CA ILE A 52 -7.17 0.33 7.21
C ILE A 52 -8.39 -0.37 7.80
N ASP A 53 -9.03 0.29 8.78
CA ASP A 53 -10.28 -0.17 9.37
C ASP A 53 -11.45 0.29 8.50
N VAL A 54 -12.23 -0.66 7.98
CA VAL A 54 -13.39 -0.41 7.11
C VAL A 54 -14.61 0.05 7.92
N GLY A 55 -14.72 -0.31 9.19
CA GLY A 55 -15.78 0.14 10.11
C GLY A 55 -17.21 -0.25 9.72
N ALA A 56 -17.39 -1.14 8.74
CA ALA A 56 -18.70 -1.59 8.25
C ALA A 56 -18.61 -2.99 7.62
N GLU A 57 -19.73 -3.70 7.62
CA GLU A 57 -19.90 -4.93 6.85
C GLU A 57 -19.99 -4.59 5.36
N VAL A 58 -19.09 -5.17 4.55
CA VAL A 58 -18.98 -4.92 3.12
C VAL A 58 -18.87 -6.23 2.35
N ASP A 59 -19.45 -6.26 1.16
CA ASP A 59 -19.40 -7.42 0.27
C ASP A 59 -18.03 -7.58 -0.42
N GLY A 60 -17.20 -6.54 -0.34
CA GLY A 60 -15.87 -6.55 -0.95
C GLY A 60 -15.14 -5.23 -0.82
N VAL A 61 -13.82 -5.30 -0.97
CA VAL A 61 -12.91 -4.16 -0.97
C VAL A 61 -12.12 -4.18 -2.27
N LYS A 62 -11.95 -3.01 -2.87
CA LYS A 62 -11.11 -2.81 -4.05
C LYS A 62 -10.12 -1.70 -3.76
N VAL A 63 -8.85 -1.95 -4.03
CA VAL A 63 -7.78 -0.94 -3.97
C VAL A 63 -7.36 -0.57 -5.38
N ILE A 64 -7.26 0.73 -5.62
CA ILE A 64 -6.82 1.34 -6.87
C ILE A 64 -5.55 2.12 -6.55
N PHE A 65 -4.43 1.72 -7.14
CA PHE A 65 -3.17 2.42 -6.98
C PHE A 65 -3.05 3.49 -8.06
N ASP A 66 -3.05 4.75 -7.64
CA ASP A 66 -3.05 5.89 -8.57
C ASP A 66 -1.63 6.35 -8.90
N SER A 67 -0.70 6.28 -7.94
CA SER A 67 0.69 6.69 -8.15
C SER A 67 1.69 5.99 -7.21
N THR A 68 2.97 6.04 -7.58
CA THR A 68 4.10 5.64 -6.74
C THR A 68 5.01 6.85 -6.48
N TRP A 69 6.05 6.66 -5.67
CA TRP A 69 7.10 7.67 -5.47
C TRP A 69 8.08 7.80 -6.65
N GLY A 70 7.91 7.03 -7.73
CA GLY A 70 8.73 7.19 -8.94
C GLY A 70 8.79 5.96 -9.86
N ALA A 71 8.27 4.81 -9.45
CA ALA A 71 8.23 3.61 -10.27
C ALA A 71 6.99 3.54 -11.18
N GLU A 72 7.16 3.02 -12.38
CA GLU A 72 6.05 2.82 -13.34
C GLU A 72 5.04 1.75 -12.88
N LYS A 73 5.48 0.78 -12.08
CA LYS A 73 4.67 -0.39 -11.69
C LYS A 73 4.59 -0.53 -10.19
N VAL A 74 3.40 -0.91 -9.72
CA VAL A 74 3.15 -1.34 -8.34
C VAL A 74 3.29 -2.85 -8.25
N ARG A 75 3.95 -3.33 -7.19
CA ARG A 75 4.00 -4.76 -6.84
C ARG A 75 3.25 -4.96 -5.53
N VAL A 76 2.16 -5.72 -5.60
CA VAL A 76 1.40 -6.13 -4.41
C VAL A 76 1.98 -7.43 -3.91
N PHE A 77 2.61 -7.40 -2.73
CA PHE A 77 3.20 -8.59 -2.12
C PHE A 77 2.19 -9.40 -1.33
N ALA A 78 1.28 -8.73 -0.62
CA ALA A 78 0.23 -9.36 0.15
C ALA A 78 -0.97 -8.43 0.30
N PHE A 79 -2.16 -9.03 0.36
CA PHE A 79 -3.41 -8.36 0.63
C PHE A 79 -4.21 -9.25 1.59
N TYR A 80 -4.52 -8.72 2.77
CA TYR A 80 -5.21 -9.44 3.83
C TYR A 80 -6.54 -8.75 4.12
N MET A 81 -7.55 -9.56 4.48
CA MET A 81 -8.85 -9.11 4.96
C MET A 81 -9.16 -9.96 6.18
N GLU A 82 -9.35 -9.31 7.33
CA GLU A 82 -9.65 -9.92 8.62
C GLU A 82 -11.04 -9.49 9.10
#